data_AF-A0A1H7YPZ6-F1
#
_entry.id   AF-A0A1H7YPZ6-F1
#
_cell.length_a   1.000
_cell.length_b   1.000
_cell.length_c   1.000
_cell.angle_alpha   90.00
_cell.angle_beta   90.00
_cell.angle_gamma   90.00
#
_symmetry.space_group_name_H-M   'P 1'
#
loop_
_entity.id
_entity.type
_entity.pdbx_description
1 polymer ?
#
loop_
_entity_poly.entity_id
_entity_poly.type
_entity_poly.pdbx_seq_one_letter_code
_entity_poly.pdbx_strand_id
1 'polypeptide(L)'
;MSRNMKSLLLLGLIVLSVAGMSACGGSGLSENEREQIVNQVEKLETAEYKLLHFQMDYPEYLAEVGGIVSESYMQAMTDRIIFGYNEKEYRASDMMGMSAEEYEKHKEHMRGLVKSLGMNEEKASILISDPYESEQGEEVLVYASESRELKGKTLTQMYRRYSLDKTEGSWVITAVEQDKVTIGSNETETDAAAKLEALKYRTHEGVDVNYRDKILTFEGWE
;
A
#
# COMPACT_ATOMS: atom_id res chain seq x y z
N MET A 1 -47.74 -58.77 -0.25
CA MET A 1 -47.77 -57.32 -0.53
C MET A 1 -47.09 -56.63 0.66
N SER A 2 -45.78 -56.30 0.61
CA SER A 2 -45.13 -55.21 -0.13
C SER A 2 -45.23 -53.86 0.59
N ARG A 3 -44.05 -53.33 0.98
CA ARG A 3 -43.64 -51.96 1.36
C ARG A 3 -43.98 -51.47 2.78
N ASN A 4 -43.12 -50.79 3.54
CA ASN A 4 -41.69 -50.40 3.46
C ASN A 4 -41.37 -49.94 4.90
N MET A 5 -40.48 -50.60 5.65
CA MET A 5 -39.03 -50.32 5.75
C MET A 5 -38.64 -48.83 5.73
N LYS A 6 -38.06 -48.41 6.87
CA LYS A 6 -36.87 -47.54 6.94
C LYS A 6 -37.00 -46.13 6.35
N SER A 7 -37.65 -45.21 7.07
CA SER A 7 -37.40 -43.77 6.84
C SER A 7 -37.66 -42.85 8.04
N LEU A 8 -38.08 -43.37 9.20
CA LEU A 8 -38.61 -42.54 10.29
C LEU A 8 -37.70 -42.45 11.53
N LEU A 9 -36.45 -42.91 11.46
CA LEU A 9 -35.53 -42.92 12.61
C LEU A 9 -34.15 -42.28 12.34
N LEU A 10 -33.98 -41.50 11.26
CA LEU A 10 -32.65 -41.02 10.84
C LEU A 10 -32.57 -39.54 10.42
N LEU A 11 -33.56 -38.71 10.80
CA LEU A 11 -33.60 -37.29 10.42
C LEU A 11 -33.72 -36.31 11.60
N GLY A 12 -33.60 -36.78 12.85
CA GLY A 12 -33.76 -35.95 14.06
C GLY A 12 -32.51 -35.85 14.94
N LEU A 13 -31.31 -36.13 14.40
CA LEU A 13 -30.06 -36.19 15.16
C LEU A 13 -28.86 -35.70 14.31
N ILE A 14 -29.05 -34.59 13.58
CA ILE A 14 -27.95 -33.78 13.01
C ILE A 14 -28.34 -32.31 13.17
N VAL A 15 -28.60 -31.89 14.40
CA VAL A 15 -28.57 -30.48 14.81
C VAL A 15 -27.90 -30.51 16.18
N LEU A 16 -26.90 -29.65 16.39
CA LEU A 16 -25.97 -29.61 17.54
C LEU A 16 -24.72 -30.52 17.48
N SER A 17 -23.90 -30.30 16.45
CA SER A 17 -22.45 -30.46 16.59
C SER A 17 -21.69 -29.57 15.60
N VAL A 18 -22.10 -28.30 15.51
CA VAL A 18 -21.24 -27.20 15.06
C VAL A 18 -21.11 -26.23 16.22
N ALA A 19 -20.62 -26.75 17.35
CA ALA A 19 -20.08 -25.90 18.40
C ALA A 19 -18.70 -25.47 17.92
N GLY A 20 -18.50 -24.15 17.85
CA GLY A 20 -17.36 -23.48 17.26
C GLY A 20 -16.03 -24.12 17.61
N MET A 21 -15.42 -24.75 16.60
CA MET A 21 -14.02 -24.47 16.34
C MET A 21 -14.00 -23.07 15.71
N SER A 22 -14.10 -22.03 16.55
CA SER A 22 -13.33 -20.83 16.30
C SER A 22 -11.87 -21.27 16.28
N ALA A 23 -11.45 -21.78 15.13
CA ALA A 23 -10.05 -21.77 14.78
C ALA A 23 -9.66 -20.30 14.87
N CYS A 24 -8.92 -19.96 15.91
CA CYS A 24 -7.94 -18.90 15.82
C CYS A 24 -7.12 -19.24 14.57
N GLY A 25 -7.49 -18.64 13.44
CA GLY A 25 -6.73 -18.68 12.20
C GLY A 25 -5.46 -17.88 12.44
N GLY A 26 -4.55 -18.44 13.24
CA GLY A 26 -3.18 -17.98 13.24
C GLY A 26 -2.67 -18.26 11.85
N SER A 27 -2.31 -17.20 11.13
CA SER A 27 -1.57 -17.35 9.87
C SER A 27 -0.46 -18.38 10.04
N GLY A 28 -0.17 -19.13 8.98
CA GLY A 28 1.06 -19.91 8.87
C GLY A 28 2.33 -19.09 9.04
N LEU A 29 2.25 -17.75 8.96
CA LEU A 29 3.34 -16.85 9.29
C LEU A 29 3.63 -16.78 10.79
N SER A 30 4.90 -16.96 11.15
CA SER A 30 5.40 -16.64 12.49
C SER A 30 5.38 -15.13 12.74
N GLU A 31 5.36 -14.72 14.01
CA GLU A 31 5.42 -13.30 14.40
C GLU A 31 6.65 -12.59 13.82
N ASN A 32 7.80 -13.26 13.80
CA ASN A 32 9.02 -12.73 13.19
C ASN A 32 8.87 -12.52 11.68
N GLU A 33 8.22 -13.43 10.97
CA GLU A 33 7.94 -13.27 9.53
C GLU A 33 6.97 -12.12 9.29
N ARG A 34 5.92 -12.00 10.11
CA ARG A 34 4.96 -10.89 10.03
C ARG A 34 5.65 -9.55 10.18
N GLU A 35 6.50 -9.43 11.20
CA GLU A 35 7.23 -8.20 11.48
C GLU A 35 8.27 -7.90 10.39
N GLN A 36 8.95 -8.92 9.86
CA GLN A 36 9.85 -8.74 8.71
C GLN A 36 9.10 -8.18 7.49
N ILE A 37 7.96 -8.78 7.14
CA ILE A 37 7.13 -8.36 5.99
C ILE A 37 6.68 -6.91 6.14
N VAL A 38 6.14 -6.55 7.31
CA VAL A 38 5.68 -5.17 7.54
C VAL A 38 6.84 -4.18 7.48
N ASN A 39 7.99 -4.50 8.09
CA ASN A 39 9.16 -3.63 8.03
C ASN A 39 9.67 -3.42 6.59
N GLN A 40 9.56 -4.42 5.71
CA GLN A 40 9.90 -4.25 4.29
C GLN A 40 8.96 -3.26 3.60
N VAL A 41 7.65 -3.36 3.84
CA VAL A 41 6.64 -2.44 3.31
C VAL A 41 6.86 -1.02 3.84
N GLU A 42 7.09 -0.86 5.14
CA GLU A 42 7.43 0.45 5.74
C GLU A 42 8.69 1.07 5.13
N LYS A 43 9.70 0.24 4.86
CA LYS A 43 10.95 0.69 4.24
C LYS A 43 10.71 1.17 2.81
N LEU A 44 9.94 0.42 2.02
CA LEU A 44 9.58 0.80 0.66
C LEU A 44 8.76 2.10 0.64
N GLU A 45 7.73 2.19 1.49
CA GLU A 45 6.89 3.39 1.69
C GLU A 45 7.73 4.64 1.98
N THR A 46 8.64 4.51 2.95
CA THR A 46 9.53 5.61 3.34
C THR A 46 10.48 6.01 2.22
N ALA A 47 11.07 5.03 1.51
CA ALA A 47 11.99 5.29 0.41
C ALA A 47 11.28 5.95 -0.78
N GLU A 48 10.10 5.47 -1.16
CA GLU A 48 9.30 6.08 -2.23
C GLU A 48 8.83 7.49 -1.87
N TYR A 49 8.40 7.72 -0.63
CA TYR A 49 8.05 9.07 -0.18
C TYR A 49 9.26 10.01 -0.35
N LYS A 50 10.42 9.62 0.17
CA LYS A 50 11.64 10.44 0.10
C LYS A 50 12.09 10.72 -1.33
N LEU A 51 12.01 9.73 -2.22
CA LEU A 51 12.32 9.89 -3.64
C LEU A 51 11.37 10.91 -4.30
N LEU A 52 10.05 10.76 -4.09
CA LEU A 52 9.04 11.64 -4.68
C LEU A 52 9.09 13.08 -4.12
N HIS A 53 9.69 13.29 -2.95
CA HIS A 53 9.84 14.59 -2.28
C HIS A 53 11.26 15.15 -2.35
N PHE A 54 12.13 14.60 -3.20
CA PHE A 54 13.53 15.03 -3.36
C PHE A 54 14.35 15.05 -2.06
N GLN A 55 14.01 14.18 -1.12
CA GLN A 55 14.76 13.95 0.12
C GLN A 55 15.81 12.84 -0.04
N MET A 56 15.77 12.12 -1.17
CA MET A 56 16.64 11.01 -1.52
C MET A 56 16.78 10.97 -3.04
N ASP A 57 17.99 10.72 -3.56
CA ASP A 57 18.19 10.51 -5.00
C ASP A 57 17.89 9.06 -5.42
N TYR A 58 17.90 8.80 -6.73
CA TYR A 58 17.54 7.46 -7.22
C TYR A 58 18.57 6.38 -6.85
N PRO A 59 19.90 6.61 -6.95
CA PRO A 59 20.90 5.68 -6.41
C PRO A 59 20.70 5.32 -4.94
N GLU A 60 20.41 6.30 -4.08
CA GLU A 60 20.09 6.07 -2.66
C GLU A 60 18.82 5.24 -2.50
N TYR A 61 17.77 5.54 -3.28
CA TYR A 61 16.54 4.74 -3.31
C TYR A 61 16.82 3.27 -3.66
N LEU A 62 17.61 3.01 -4.71
CA LEU A 62 17.99 1.65 -5.13
C LEU A 62 18.71 0.88 -4.01
N ALA A 63 19.62 1.54 -3.29
CA ALA A 63 20.34 0.94 -2.18
C ALA A 63 19.40 0.60 -1.01
N GLU A 64 18.39 1.44 -0.76
CA GLU A 64 17.41 1.20 0.31
C GLU A 64 16.43 0.08 -0.03
N VAL A 65 15.96 0.00 -1.27
CA VAL A 65 14.98 -1.02 -1.68
C VAL A 65 15.63 -2.32 -2.19
N GLY A 66 16.96 -2.36 -2.30
CA GLY A 66 17.69 -3.56 -2.68
C GLY A 66 17.38 -4.76 -1.78
N GLY A 67 16.91 -5.86 -2.38
CA GLY A 67 16.60 -7.11 -1.67
C GLY A 67 15.27 -7.12 -0.91
N ILE A 68 14.48 -6.04 -0.95
CA ILE A 68 13.09 -6.04 -0.42
C ILE A 68 12.03 -6.15 -1.51
N VAL A 69 12.39 -5.79 -2.75
CA VAL A 69 11.52 -5.84 -3.92
C VAL A 69 12.13 -6.74 -5.01
N SER A 70 11.28 -7.31 -5.85
CA SER A 70 11.71 -8.19 -6.94
C SER A 70 12.36 -7.39 -8.08
N GLU A 71 13.14 -8.09 -8.91
CA GLU A 71 13.69 -7.49 -10.14
C GLU A 71 12.58 -6.97 -11.08
N SER A 72 11.45 -7.70 -11.16
CA SER A 72 10.30 -7.28 -11.97
C SER A 72 9.67 -5.98 -11.45
N TYR A 73 9.57 -5.82 -10.12
CA TYR A 73 9.11 -4.58 -9.49
C TYR A 73 10.06 -3.43 -9.84
N MET A 74 11.37 -3.67 -9.70
CA MET A 74 12.39 -2.67 -10.01
C MET A 74 12.38 -2.23 -11.48
N GLN A 75 12.14 -3.17 -12.38
CA GLN A 75 12.01 -2.88 -13.80
C GLN A 75 10.77 -1.99 -14.06
N ALA A 76 9.63 -2.31 -13.46
CA ALA A 76 8.42 -1.48 -13.57
C ALA A 76 8.63 -0.07 -12.99
N MET A 77 9.36 0.04 -11.87
CA MET A 77 9.70 1.31 -11.24
C MET A 77 10.60 2.18 -12.12
N THR A 78 11.46 1.59 -12.94
CA THR A 78 12.38 2.33 -13.82
C THR A 78 11.64 3.23 -14.82
N ASP A 79 10.46 2.81 -15.28
CA ASP A 79 9.63 3.58 -16.20
C ASP A 79 8.68 4.57 -15.49
N ARG A 80 8.60 4.55 -14.15
CA ARG A 80 7.69 5.41 -13.38
C ARG A 80 8.12 6.87 -13.48
N ILE A 81 7.17 7.74 -13.78
CA ILE A 81 7.35 9.20 -13.70
C ILE A 81 7.49 9.57 -12.21
N ILE A 82 8.60 10.21 -11.85
CA ILE A 82 8.88 10.66 -10.49
C ILE A 82 8.44 12.12 -10.32
N PHE A 83 8.78 12.97 -11.28
CA PHE A 83 8.36 14.38 -11.28
C PHE A 83 8.24 14.93 -12.70
N GLY A 84 7.63 16.10 -12.84
CA GLY A 84 7.50 16.76 -14.13
C GLY A 84 7.01 18.19 -14.01
N TYR A 85 7.42 19.03 -14.96
CA TYR A 85 7.02 20.43 -15.06
C TYR A 85 7.30 20.94 -16.48
N ASN A 86 6.61 22.01 -16.90
CA ASN A 86 6.76 22.60 -18.25
C ASN A 86 6.66 21.54 -19.37
N GLU A 87 5.67 20.65 -19.28
CA GLU A 87 5.42 19.57 -20.25
C GLU A 87 6.54 18.51 -20.35
N LYS A 88 7.51 18.53 -19.43
CA LYS A 88 8.54 17.50 -19.29
C LYS A 88 8.24 16.60 -18.11
N GLU A 89 8.45 15.31 -18.33
CA GLU A 89 8.37 14.26 -17.31
C GLU A 89 9.75 13.65 -17.13
N TYR A 90 10.11 13.37 -15.88
CA TYR A 90 11.36 12.74 -15.48
C TYR A 90 11.02 11.42 -14.81
N ARG A 91 11.46 10.35 -15.44
CA ARG A 91 11.29 8.97 -14.96
C ARG A 91 12.43 8.60 -14.03
N ALA A 92 12.25 7.52 -13.29
CA ALA A 92 13.30 6.92 -12.47
C ALA A 92 14.59 6.66 -13.28
N SER A 93 14.46 6.15 -14.51
CA SER A 93 15.59 5.99 -15.44
C SER A 93 16.34 7.28 -15.74
N ASP A 94 15.63 8.41 -15.86
CA ASP A 94 16.25 9.71 -16.15
C ASP A 94 17.08 10.19 -14.95
N MET A 95 16.63 9.87 -13.73
CA MET A 95 17.33 10.19 -12.50
C MET A 95 18.63 9.38 -12.31
N MET A 96 18.73 8.17 -12.86
CA MET A 96 19.97 7.36 -12.79
C MET A 96 21.17 8.05 -13.46
N GLY A 97 20.93 8.74 -14.57
CA GLY A 97 21.97 9.44 -15.34
C GLY A 97 22.17 10.90 -14.92
N MET A 98 21.36 11.38 -13.98
CA MET A 98 21.31 12.78 -13.60
C MET A 98 22.53 13.14 -12.75
N SER A 99 23.20 14.23 -13.11
CA SER A 99 24.27 14.77 -12.27
C SER A 99 23.70 15.36 -10.97
N ALA A 100 24.50 15.39 -9.90
CA ALA A 100 24.08 16.02 -8.65
C ALA A 100 23.69 17.50 -8.83
N GLU A 101 24.38 18.24 -9.72
CA GLU A 101 24.05 19.63 -10.04
C GLU A 101 22.68 19.76 -10.71
N GLU A 102 22.37 18.86 -11.65
CA GLU A 102 21.08 18.84 -12.33
C GLU A 102 19.94 18.43 -11.38
N TYR A 103 20.18 17.44 -10.52
CA TYR A 103 19.25 17.01 -9.49
C TYR A 103 18.89 18.15 -8.53
N GLU A 104 19.88 18.88 -8.02
CA GLU A 104 19.62 20.03 -7.13
C GLU A 104 18.86 21.16 -7.85
N LYS A 105 19.11 21.40 -9.15
CA LYS A 105 18.30 22.34 -9.95
C LYS A 105 16.83 21.92 -10.04
N HIS A 106 16.56 20.64 -10.28
CA HIS A 106 15.19 20.11 -10.32
C HIS A 106 14.51 20.21 -8.95
N LYS A 107 15.22 19.85 -7.88
CA LYS A 107 14.76 19.96 -6.50
C LYS A 107 14.39 21.38 -6.10
N GLU A 108 15.26 22.35 -6.38
CA GLU A 108 14.99 23.78 -6.13
C GLU A 108 13.76 24.26 -6.91
N HIS A 109 13.65 23.87 -8.19
CA HIS A 109 12.51 24.21 -9.02
C HIS A 109 11.20 23.66 -8.47
N MET A 110 11.16 22.36 -8.14
CA MET A 110 9.99 21.68 -7.59
C MET A 110 9.58 22.26 -6.23
N ARG A 111 10.55 22.54 -5.35
CA ARG A 111 10.29 23.25 -4.09
C ARG A 111 9.65 24.63 -4.32
N GLY A 112 10.16 25.37 -5.30
CA GLY A 112 9.59 26.67 -5.70
C GLY A 112 8.14 26.54 -6.17
N LEU A 113 7.85 25.53 -7.00
CA LEU A 113 6.48 25.24 -7.48
C LEU A 113 5.54 24.86 -6.33
N VAL A 114 5.94 23.92 -5.49
CA VAL A 114 5.14 23.46 -4.33
C VAL A 114 4.81 24.62 -3.40
N LYS A 115 5.80 25.47 -3.09
CA LYS A 115 5.59 26.68 -2.29
C LYS A 115 4.64 27.67 -2.96
N SER A 116 4.76 27.87 -4.27
CA SER A 116 3.89 28.79 -5.02
C SER A 116 2.43 28.33 -5.05
N LEU A 117 2.21 27.02 -5.01
CA LEU A 117 0.89 26.39 -4.92
C LEU A 117 0.37 26.32 -3.46
N GLY A 118 1.18 26.74 -2.48
CA GLY A 118 0.84 26.66 -1.06
C GLY A 118 0.71 25.24 -0.54
N MET A 119 1.42 24.29 -1.15
CA MET A 119 1.43 22.86 -0.82
C MET A 119 2.62 22.48 0.08
N ASN A 120 3.45 23.43 0.50
CA ASN A 120 4.60 23.18 1.36
C ASN A 120 4.23 22.71 2.77
N GLU A 121 3.00 22.96 3.21
CA GLU A 121 2.44 22.49 4.49
C GLU A 121 1.67 21.17 4.35
N GLU A 122 1.77 20.49 3.21
CA GLU A 122 1.20 19.16 3.04
C GLU A 122 1.81 18.20 4.07
N LYS A 123 0.96 17.34 4.64
CA LYS A 123 1.39 16.25 5.51
C LYS A 123 0.87 14.95 4.94
N ALA A 124 1.70 13.92 4.96
CA ALA A 124 1.28 12.57 4.63
C ALA A 124 1.31 11.70 5.88
N SER A 125 0.30 10.85 6.02
CA SER A 125 0.21 9.85 7.08
C SER A 125 -0.15 8.51 6.45
N ILE A 126 0.63 7.48 6.76
CA ILE A 126 0.48 6.14 6.19
C ILE A 126 0.27 5.13 7.31
N LEU A 127 -0.86 4.45 7.26
CA LEU A 127 -1.20 3.30 8.08
C LEU A 127 -0.89 2.03 7.30
N ILE A 128 -0.25 1.06 7.93
CA ILE A 128 0.11 -0.23 7.31
C ILE A 128 -0.55 -1.36 8.09
N SER A 129 -1.12 -2.32 7.38
CA SER A 129 -1.78 -3.46 7.98
C SER A 129 -0.80 -4.54 8.43
N ASP A 130 -1.29 -5.47 9.24
CA ASP A 130 -0.63 -6.78 9.33
C ASP A 130 -0.73 -7.54 8.01
N PRO A 131 0.11 -8.56 7.78
CA PRO A 131 0.00 -9.37 6.58
C PRO A 131 -1.22 -10.30 6.60
N TYR A 132 -1.85 -10.40 5.43
CA TYR A 132 -2.97 -11.28 5.12
C TYR A 132 -2.50 -12.40 4.19
N GLU A 133 -2.95 -13.62 4.42
CA GLU A 133 -2.74 -14.71 3.47
C GLU A 133 -3.72 -14.54 2.31
N SER A 134 -3.30 -14.83 1.08
CA SER A 134 -4.21 -14.89 -0.07
C SER A 134 -4.90 -16.25 -0.12
N GLU A 135 -6.18 -16.32 -0.52
CA GLU A 135 -6.87 -17.60 -0.81
C GLU A 135 -6.10 -18.49 -1.79
N GLN A 136 -5.25 -17.90 -2.64
CA GLN A 136 -4.43 -18.60 -3.63
C GLN A 136 -3.19 -19.28 -3.01
N GLY A 137 -2.89 -19.02 -1.74
CA GLY A 137 -2.02 -19.82 -0.88
C GLY A 137 -0.51 -19.65 -1.03
N GLU A 138 -0.03 -18.91 -2.04
CA GLU A 138 1.41 -18.73 -2.29
C GLU A 138 1.91 -17.30 -2.04
N GLU A 139 1.02 -16.31 -1.99
CA GLU A 139 1.34 -14.90 -1.75
C GLU A 139 0.82 -14.41 -0.38
N VAL A 140 1.51 -13.40 0.15
CA VAL A 140 1.06 -12.62 1.31
C VAL A 140 0.75 -11.20 0.86
N LEU A 141 -0.34 -10.66 1.38
CA LEU A 141 -0.84 -9.32 1.06
C LEU A 141 -0.65 -8.38 2.25
N VAL A 142 -0.11 -7.20 2.00
CA VAL A 142 -0.09 -6.09 2.97
C VAL A 142 -0.80 -4.90 2.37
N TYR A 143 -1.55 -4.17 3.19
CA TYR A 143 -2.30 -3.01 2.74
C TYR A 143 -1.76 -1.75 3.40
N ALA A 144 -1.72 -0.66 2.63
CA ALA A 144 -1.40 0.66 3.15
C ALA A 144 -2.53 1.65 2.84
N SER A 145 -2.76 2.56 3.79
CA SER A 145 -3.71 3.67 3.68
C SER A 145 -2.96 4.97 3.89
N GLU A 146 -2.77 5.74 2.82
CA GLU A 146 -2.15 7.05 2.85
C GLU A 146 -3.21 8.16 2.79
N SER A 147 -3.22 9.01 3.82
CA SER A 147 -3.95 10.28 3.81
C SER A 147 -2.96 11.42 3.65
N ARG A 148 -3.21 12.30 2.68
CA ARG A 148 -2.51 13.57 2.53
C ARG A 148 -3.43 14.70 2.92
N GLU A 149 -2.94 15.56 3.78
CA GLU A 149 -3.68 16.71 4.29
C GLU A 149 -2.97 18.01 3.97
N LEU A 150 -3.74 19.04 3.65
CA LEU A 150 -3.24 20.39 3.50
C LEU A 150 -4.12 21.33 4.33
N LYS A 151 -3.50 22.08 5.25
CA LYS A 151 -4.19 23.04 6.14
C LYS A 151 -5.37 22.40 6.90
N GLY A 152 -5.17 21.17 7.39
CA GLY A 152 -6.14 20.42 8.17
C GLY A 152 -7.33 19.86 7.37
N LYS A 153 -7.22 19.80 6.03
CA LYS A 153 -8.20 19.16 5.16
C LYS A 153 -7.56 18.04 4.35
N THR A 154 -8.24 16.91 4.25
CA THR A 154 -7.82 15.81 3.35
C THR A 154 -7.81 16.30 1.90
N LEU A 155 -6.64 16.21 1.28
CA LEU A 155 -6.42 16.52 -0.13
C LEU A 155 -6.52 15.26 -0.99
N THR A 156 -5.88 14.18 -0.55
CA THR A 156 -5.96 12.88 -1.23
C THR A 156 -6.03 11.74 -0.25
N GLN A 157 -6.73 10.69 -0.63
CA GLN A 157 -6.67 9.39 0.01
C GLN A 157 -6.19 8.37 -1.02
N MET A 158 -5.26 7.50 -0.61
CA MET A 158 -4.74 6.42 -1.43
C MET A 158 -4.71 5.13 -0.64
N TYR A 159 -5.16 4.06 -1.27
CA TYR A 159 -5.02 2.70 -0.75
C TYR A 159 -4.10 1.90 -1.65
N ARG A 160 -3.26 1.09 -1.04
CA ARG A 160 -2.29 0.25 -1.71
C ARG A 160 -2.38 -1.18 -1.22
N ARG A 161 -2.15 -2.11 -2.14
CA ARG A 161 -1.99 -3.54 -1.88
C ARG A 161 -0.61 -3.97 -2.37
N TYR A 162 0.19 -4.46 -1.45
CA TYR A 162 1.49 -5.07 -1.69
C TYR A 162 1.28 -6.58 -1.78
N SER A 163 1.70 -7.20 -2.88
CA SER A 163 1.85 -8.66 -2.97
C SER A 163 3.31 -9.02 -2.68
N LEU A 164 3.50 -10.01 -1.81
CA LEU A 164 4.79 -10.54 -1.44
C LEU A 164 4.84 -12.04 -1.66
N ASP A 165 5.93 -12.49 -2.28
CA ASP A 165 6.21 -13.91 -2.51
C ASP A 165 7.46 -14.34 -1.72
N LYS A 166 7.49 -15.61 -1.31
CA LYS A 166 8.65 -16.17 -0.62
C LYS A 166 9.66 -16.69 -1.65
N THR A 167 10.76 -15.95 -1.81
CA THR A 167 11.86 -16.28 -2.74
C THR A 167 13.14 -16.56 -1.95
N GLU A 168 13.76 -17.72 -2.16
CA GLU A 168 15.02 -18.11 -1.50
C GLU A 168 14.99 -17.98 0.04
N GLY A 169 13.82 -18.23 0.64
CA GLY A 169 13.63 -18.13 2.10
C GLY A 169 13.37 -16.72 2.63
N SER A 170 13.32 -15.70 1.78
CA SER A 170 12.97 -14.32 2.12
C SER A 170 11.65 -13.90 1.47
N TRP A 171 10.85 -13.12 2.18
CA TRP A 171 9.70 -12.45 1.59
C TRP A 171 10.17 -11.26 0.76
N VAL A 172 9.63 -11.11 -0.44
CA VAL A 172 10.01 -10.06 -1.40
C VAL A 172 8.73 -9.49 -2.01
N ILE A 173 8.65 -8.16 -2.07
CA ILE A 173 7.53 -7.44 -2.69
C ILE A 173 7.62 -7.60 -4.21
N THR A 174 6.60 -8.20 -4.82
CA THR A 174 6.57 -8.51 -6.25
C THR A 174 5.66 -7.58 -7.04
N ALA A 175 4.63 -7.03 -6.40
CA ALA A 175 3.71 -6.07 -7.00
C ALA A 175 3.16 -5.08 -5.97
N VAL A 176 2.86 -3.87 -6.45
CA VAL A 176 2.11 -2.86 -5.71
C VAL A 176 1.00 -2.36 -6.61
N GLU A 177 -0.23 -2.57 -6.18
CA GLU A 177 -1.40 -1.98 -6.82
C GLU A 177 -1.94 -0.86 -5.94
N GLN A 178 -2.44 0.19 -6.59
CA GLN A 178 -2.92 1.37 -5.87
C GLN A 178 -4.21 1.91 -6.48
N ASP A 179 -5.01 2.52 -5.62
CA ASP A 179 -6.15 3.33 -6.02
C ASP A 179 -6.16 4.62 -5.21
N LYS A 180 -6.44 5.74 -5.88
CA LYS A 180 -6.28 7.08 -5.30
C LYS A 180 -7.41 7.97 -5.72
N VAL A 181 -7.85 8.79 -4.78
CA VAL A 181 -8.72 9.93 -5.06
C VAL A 181 -8.13 11.23 -4.56
N THR A 182 -8.34 12.28 -5.34
CA THR A 182 -8.11 13.67 -4.93
C THR A 182 -9.46 14.33 -4.67
N ILE A 183 -9.58 14.96 -3.51
CA ILE A 183 -10.77 15.67 -3.08
C ILE A 183 -10.61 17.13 -3.51
N GLY A 184 -11.42 17.56 -4.47
CA GLY A 184 -11.44 18.94 -4.94
C GLY A 184 -11.92 19.92 -3.87
N SER A 185 -11.38 21.14 -3.86
CA SER A 185 -11.75 22.18 -2.91
C SER A 185 -13.22 22.61 -2.94
N ASN A 186 -13.92 22.32 -4.04
CA ASN A 186 -15.33 22.66 -4.26
C ASN A 186 -16.27 21.45 -4.11
N GLU A 187 -15.77 20.29 -3.68
CA GLU A 187 -16.58 19.08 -3.54
C GLU A 187 -17.44 19.13 -2.27
N THR A 188 -18.65 18.59 -2.35
CA THR A 188 -19.49 18.43 -1.18
C THR A 188 -18.99 17.27 -0.32
N GLU A 189 -19.32 17.28 0.98
CA GLU A 189 -18.96 16.17 1.88
C GLU A 189 -19.52 14.83 1.39
N THR A 190 -20.71 14.83 0.77
CA THR A 190 -21.33 13.63 0.20
C THR A 190 -20.57 13.11 -1.01
N ASP A 191 -20.13 14.00 -1.92
CA ASP A 191 -19.34 13.61 -3.09
C ASP A 191 -17.97 13.07 -2.69
N ALA A 192 -17.33 13.72 -1.72
CA ALA A 192 -16.05 13.28 -1.16
C ALA A 192 -16.19 11.90 -0.49
N ALA A 193 -17.23 11.69 0.32
CA ALA A 193 -17.49 10.40 0.96
C ALA A 193 -17.73 9.29 -0.08
N ALA A 194 -18.56 9.53 -1.10
CA ALA A 194 -18.82 8.55 -2.15
C ALA A 194 -17.55 8.13 -2.91
N LYS A 195 -16.64 9.09 -3.16
CA LYS A 195 -15.33 8.84 -3.75
C LYS A 195 -14.42 8.00 -2.87
N LEU A 196 -14.36 8.33 -1.59
CA LEU A 196 -13.57 7.57 -0.62
C LEU A 196 -14.09 6.13 -0.48
N GLU A 197 -15.41 5.96 -0.49
CA GLU A 197 -16.04 4.65 -0.41
C GLU A 197 -15.76 3.76 -1.63
N ALA A 198 -15.60 4.38 -2.80
CA ALA A 198 -15.33 3.68 -4.06
C ALA A 198 -13.87 3.20 -4.23
N LEU A 199 -12.95 3.60 -3.35
CA LEU A 199 -11.55 3.22 -3.44
C LEU A 199 -11.37 1.71 -3.26
N LYS A 200 -10.59 1.10 -4.16
CA LYS A 200 -10.16 -0.29 -4.04
C LYS A 200 -9.19 -0.49 -2.88
N TYR A 201 -8.96 -1.75 -2.53
CA TYR A 201 -7.97 -2.19 -1.53
C TYR A 201 -8.26 -1.76 -0.08
N ARG A 202 -9.48 -1.31 0.21
CA ARG A 202 -10.00 -1.10 1.57
C ARG A 202 -10.37 -2.41 2.28
N THR A 203 -10.59 -3.46 1.49
CA THR A 203 -11.03 -4.76 1.97
C THR A 203 -10.10 -5.86 1.49
N HIS A 204 -9.90 -6.87 2.34
CA HIS A 204 -9.32 -8.16 2.00
C HIS A 204 -10.45 -9.20 2.03
N GLU A 205 -10.71 -9.87 0.90
CA GLU A 205 -11.76 -10.91 0.80
C GLU A 205 -13.16 -10.45 1.26
N GLY A 206 -13.47 -9.17 1.01
CA GLY A 206 -14.75 -8.55 1.39
C GLY A 206 -14.87 -8.14 2.86
N VAL A 207 -13.81 -8.29 3.65
CA VAL A 207 -13.70 -7.82 5.03
C VAL A 207 -12.79 -6.59 5.08
N ASP A 208 -13.14 -5.57 5.86
CA ASP A 208 -12.33 -4.37 6.03
C ASP A 208 -10.91 -4.72 6.53
N VAL A 209 -9.92 -4.06 5.93
CA VAL A 209 -8.53 -4.22 6.35
C VAL A 209 -8.32 -3.53 7.69
N ASN A 210 -7.81 -4.28 8.67
CA ASN A 210 -7.35 -3.74 9.94
C ASN A 210 -5.92 -3.24 9.82
N TYR A 211 -5.70 -1.99 10.22
CA TYR A 211 -4.38 -1.34 10.22
C TYR A 211 -3.73 -1.42 11.60
N ARG A 212 -2.39 -1.47 11.63
CA ARG A 212 -1.61 -1.39 12.86
C ARG A 212 -1.67 0.02 13.44
N ASP A 213 -1.45 0.15 14.75
CA ASP A 213 -1.46 1.44 15.45
C ASP A 213 -0.31 2.37 15.06
N LYS A 214 0.77 1.82 14.49
CA LYS A 214 1.93 2.60 14.07
C LYS A 214 1.59 3.37 12.79
N ILE A 215 1.75 4.69 12.86
CA ILE A 215 1.53 5.60 11.73
C ILE A 215 2.89 6.13 11.25
N LEU A 216 3.21 5.93 9.98
CA LEU A 216 4.31 6.66 9.34
C LEU A 216 3.83 8.08 9.05
N THR A 217 4.50 9.07 9.61
CA THR A 217 4.16 10.49 9.39
C THR A 217 5.29 11.15 8.65
N PHE A 218 4.94 11.89 7.60
CA PHE A 218 5.88 12.63 6.80
C PHE A 218 5.46 14.09 6.71
N GLU A 219 6.41 14.97 6.94
CA GLU A 219 6.26 16.39 6.68
C GLU A 219 6.51 16.65 5.19
N GLY A 220 5.86 17.70 4.68
CA GLY A 220 5.89 18.07 3.27
C GLY A 220 7.26 18.58 2.80
N TRP A 221 7.21 19.49 1.84
CA TRP A 221 8.40 19.99 1.16
C TRP A 221 9.01 21.18 1.93
N GLU A 222 9.66 20.91 3.06
CA GLU A 222 10.57 21.89 3.69
C GLU A 222 11.93 21.98 2.98
#